data_AF-A0A1X1YHQ4-F1
#
_entry.id   AF-A0A1X1YHQ4-F1
#
_cell.length_a   1.000
_cell.length_b   1.000
_cell.length_c   1.000
_cell.angle_alpha   90.00
_cell.angle_beta   90.00
_cell.angle_gamma   90.00
#
_symmetry.space_group_name_H-M   'P 1'
#
loop_
_entity.id
_entity.type
_entity.pdbx_description
1 polymer ?
#
loop_
_entity_poly.entity_id
_entity_poly.type
_entity_poly.pdbx_seq_one_letter_code
_entity_poly.pdbx_strand_id
1 'polypeptide(L)'
;MNTEPIIAGPGEDIIALLEAGHSVILTGELPSSATVVADACRRGGAAVYSATVTGAFMIERIVMTMIQGMDLVRHIDIAVTEPGDPCYTATIFNVADTLFGDRDVRIEREPGIHTAYRGERHFLTITHDRSEGPFGPFNTSRGYALRVSGEPTELNAQWEIDGTIDATQLISDAIPAVGQADPGILADDPTPRYRLDDR
;
A
#
# COMPACT_ATOMS: atom_id res chain seq x y z
N MET A 1 -22.03 3.13 -18.55
CA MET A 1 -22.65 1.98 -17.86
C MET A 1 -21.63 1.56 -16.83
N ASN A 2 -21.88 1.74 -15.52
CA ASN A 2 -20.91 1.32 -14.52
C ASN A 2 -20.98 -0.20 -14.37
N THR A 3 -20.00 -0.88 -14.91
CA THR A 3 -19.80 -2.31 -14.72
C THR A 3 -19.11 -2.52 -13.38
N GLU A 4 -19.58 -3.52 -12.64
CA GLU A 4 -18.91 -3.98 -11.43
C GLU A 4 -17.44 -4.32 -11.74
N PRO A 5 -16.47 -3.87 -10.92
CA PRO A 5 -15.06 -4.19 -11.12
C PRO A 5 -14.79 -5.69 -11.15
N ILE A 6 -13.84 -6.11 -11.98
CA ILE A 6 -13.34 -7.48 -12.02
C ILE A 6 -12.29 -7.64 -10.93
N ILE A 7 -12.42 -8.66 -10.08
CA ILE A 7 -11.38 -9.04 -9.12
C ILE A 7 -10.40 -9.97 -9.84
N ALA A 8 -9.17 -9.51 -10.03
CA ALA A 8 -8.16 -10.18 -10.84
C ALA A 8 -6.99 -10.68 -9.98
N GLY A 9 -6.57 -11.91 -10.26
CA GLY A 9 -5.39 -12.53 -9.65
C GLY A 9 -4.13 -12.45 -10.54
N PRO A 10 -3.00 -13.00 -10.08
CA PRO A 10 -1.78 -13.11 -10.88
C PRO A 10 -2.00 -13.89 -12.17
N GLY A 11 -1.48 -13.38 -13.29
CA GLY A 11 -1.49 -14.06 -14.60
C GLY A 11 -2.64 -13.69 -15.53
N GLU A 12 -3.61 -12.88 -15.08
CA GLU A 12 -4.63 -12.30 -15.95
C GLU A 12 -4.06 -11.11 -16.76
N ASP A 13 -4.55 -10.93 -17.98
CA ASP A 13 -4.15 -9.80 -18.83
C ASP A 13 -4.91 -8.53 -18.42
N ILE A 14 -4.39 -7.90 -17.35
CA ILE A 14 -4.98 -6.69 -16.76
C ILE A 14 -5.05 -5.55 -17.77
N ILE A 15 -4.06 -5.44 -18.66
CA ILE A 15 -4.04 -4.39 -19.68
C ILE A 15 -5.20 -4.57 -20.65
N ALA A 16 -5.43 -5.80 -21.13
CA ALA A 16 -6.55 -6.09 -22.01
C ALA A 16 -7.91 -5.83 -21.33
N LEU A 17 -8.06 -6.18 -20.04
CA LEU A 17 -9.28 -5.90 -19.28
C LEU A 17 -9.56 -4.40 -19.18
N LEU A 18 -8.53 -3.62 -18.83
CA LEU A 18 -8.63 -2.16 -18.70
C LEU A 18 -8.95 -1.51 -20.04
N GLU A 19 -8.30 -1.92 -21.13
CA GLU A 19 -8.56 -1.39 -22.48
C GLU A 19 -9.96 -1.75 -23.00
N ALA A 20 -10.51 -2.89 -22.59
CA ALA A 20 -11.89 -3.28 -22.86
C ALA A 20 -12.93 -2.49 -22.05
N GLY A 21 -12.48 -1.62 -21.13
CA GLY A 21 -13.34 -0.77 -20.30
C GLY A 21 -13.81 -1.43 -19.00
N HIS A 22 -13.16 -2.52 -18.57
CA HIS A 22 -13.44 -3.13 -17.28
C HIS A 22 -12.55 -2.53 -16.20
N SER A 23 -13.14 -1.93 -15.17
CA SER A 23 -12.39 -1.58 -13.96
C SER A 23 -11.94 -2.84 -13.23
N VAL A 24 -10.78 -2.80 -12.58
CA VAL A 24 -10.13 -3.99 -11.99
C VAL A 24 -9.71 -3.73 -10.54
N ILE A 25 -9.96 -4.70 -9.66
CA ILE A 25 -9.34 -4.79 -8.34
C ILE A 25 -8.34 -5.94 -8.39
N LEU A 26 -7.07 -5.62 -8.23
CA LEU A 26 -5.99 -6.58 -8.28
C LEU A 26 -5.54 -6.95 -6.86
N THR A 27 -5.39 -8.23 -6.56
CA THR A 27 -4.92 -8.73 -5.24
C THR A 27 -3.40 -8.93 -5.18
N GLY A 28 -2.65 -8.13 -5.95
CA GLY A 28 -1.21 -8.27 -6.12
C GLY A 28 -0.53 -6.99 -6.61
N GLU A 29 0.60 -7.13 -7.29
CA GLU A 29 1.34 -6.00 -7.89
C GLU A 29 0.87 -5.71 -9.32
N LEU A 30 0.92 -4.44 -9.71
CA LEU A 30 0.66 -4.05 -11.10
C LEU A 30 1.58 -4.83 -12.06
N PRO A 31 1.04 -5.47 -13.11
CA PRO A 31 1.83 -6.34 -14.00
C PRO A 31 2.74 -5.55 -14.97
N SER A 32 2.70 -4.23 -14.92
CA SER A 32 3.41 -3.32 -15.82
C SER A 32 3.66 -1.99 -15.13
N SER A 33 4.52 -1.16 -15.72
CA SER A 33 4.80 0.19 -15.19
C SER A 33 3.51 1.00 -15.02
N ALA A 34 3.49 1.87 -14.00
CA ALA A 34 2.33 2.73 -13.72
C ALA A 34 1.91 3.56 -14.94
N THR A 35 2.84 4.04 -15.76
CA THR A 35 2.53 4.76 -17.01
C THR A 35 1.75 3.90 -18.00
N VAL A 36 2.22 2.67 -18.24
CA VAL A 36 1.55 1.73 -19.17
C VAL A 36 0.13 1.40 -18.68
N VAL A 37 -0.02 1.16 -17.38
CA VAL A 37 -1.32 0.87 -16.78
C VAL A 37 -2.25 2.08 -16.83
N ALA A 38 -1.77 3.27 -16.49
CA ALA A 38 -2.55 4.51 -16.56
C ALA A 38 -2.99 4.82 -18.00
N ASP A 39 -2.16 4.54 -18.99
CA ASP A 39 -2.51 4.68 -20.40
C ASP A 39 -3.62 3.70 -20.82
N ALA A 40 -3.58 2.45 -20.34
CA ALA A 40 -4.62 1.45 -20.59
C ALA A 40 -5.96 1.87 -19.95
N CYS A 41 -5.94 2.31 -18.68
CA CYS A 41 -7.08 2.89 -18.00
C CYS A 41 -7.73 4.02 -18.81
N ARG A 42 -6.92 4.96 -19.31
CA ARG A 42 -7.40 6.08 -20.13
C ARG A 42 -8.02 5.63 -21.45
N ARG A 43 -7.45 4.62 -22.12
CA ARG A 43 -7.97 4.10 -23.39
C ARG A 43 -9.34 3.43 -23.24
N GLY A 44 -9.52 2.62 -22.21
CA GLY A 44 -10.78 1.92 -21.97
C GLY A 44 -11.80 2.71 -21.15
N GLY A 45 -11.39 3.81 -20.53
CA GLY A 45 -12.25 4.56 -19.60
C GLY A 45 -12.50 3.79 -18.30
N ALA A 46 -11.49 3.06 -17.81
CA ALA A 46 -11.57 2.17 -16.65
C ALA A 46 -10.60 2.59 -15.55
N ALA A 47 -10.86 2.12 -14.33
CA ALA A 47 -10.00 2.34 -13.17
C ALA A 47 -9.38 1.02 -12.67
N VAL A 48 -8.19 1.09 -12.08
CA VAL A 48 -7.56 -0.06 -11.42
C VAL A 48 -7.18 0.28 -9.99
N TYR A 49 -7.42 -0.65 -9.07
CA TYR A 49 -6.94 -0.57 -7.70
C TYR A 49 -6.08 -1.80 -7.39
N SER A 50 -4.85 -1.57 -6.93
CA SER A 50 -3.93 -2.63 -6.50
C SER A 50 -4.09 -2.79 -5.00
N ALA A 51 -4.94 -3.73 -4.59
CA ALA A 51 -5.16 -4.03 -3.18
C ALA A 51 -3.96 -4.79 -2.63
N THR A 52 -3.26 -4.18 -1.69
CA THR A 52 -2.24 -4.85 -0.91
C THR A 52 -2.93 -5.91 -0.04
N VAL A 53 -2.53 -7.18 -0.15
CA VAL A 53 -3.11 -8.27 0.66
C VAL A 53 -2.28 -8.52 1.92
N THR A 54 -2.84 -9.27 2.88
CA THR A 54 -2.20 -9.61 4.17
C THR A 54 -1.85 -8.40 5.05
N GLY A 55 -0.79 -8.46 5.85
CA GLY A 55 -0.41 -7.41 6.78
C GLY A 55 0.10 -6.14 6.11
N ALA A 56 0.50 -6.25 4.85
CA ALA A 56 0.99 -5.14 4.04
C ALA A 56 -0.01 -3.99 3.91
N PHE A 57 -1.32 -4.29 3.85
CA PHE A 57 -2.38 -3.29 3.88
C PHE A 57 -2.40 -2.47 5.18
N MET A 58 -2.28 -3.15 6.34
CA MET A 58 -2.30 -2.49 7.64
C MET A 58 -1.07 -1.60 7.80
N ILE A 59 0.10 -2.08 7.36
CA ILE A 59 1.32 -1.28 7.30
C ILE A 59 1.08 0.00 6.52
N GLU A 60 0.58 -0.12 5.29
CA GLU A 60 0.33 1.01 4.39
C GLU A 60 -0.59 2.05 5.04
N ARG A 61 -1.77 1.62 5.51
CA ARG A 61 -2.76 2.52 6.13
C ARG A 61 -2.20 3.23 7.36
N ILE A 62 -1.51 2.52 8.25
CA ILE A 62 -0.96 3.11 9.47
C ILE A 62 0.17 4.08 9.14
N VAL A 63 1.13 3.68 8.28
CA VAL A 63 2.23 4.56 7.83
C VAL A 63 1.67 5.82 7.20
N MET A 64 0.75 5.68 6.26
CA MET A 64 0.16 6.81 5.55
C MET A 64 -0.62 7.74 6.48
N THR A 65 -1.35 7.19 7.46
CA THR A 65 -2.02 8.00 8.50
C THR A 65 -1.00 8.75 9.37
N MET A 66 0.11 8.10 9.76
CA MET A 66 1.17 8.74 10.55
C MET A 66 1.83 9.89 9.78
N ILE A 67 2.11 9.69 8.49
CA ILE A 67 2.72 10.69 7.59
C ILE A 67 1.88 11.98 7.56
N GLN A 68 0.55 11.88 7.57
CA GLN A 68 -0.32 13.06 7.56
C GLN A 68 -0.23 13.94 8.80
N GLY A 69 0.21 13.37 9.93
CA GLY A 69 0.45 14.12 11.16
C GLY A 69 1.81 14.84 11.17
N MET A 70 2.58 14.79 10.07
CA MET A 70 3.96 15.25 10.02
C MET A 70 4.14 16.36 8.99
N ASP A 71 4.93 17.37 9.37
CA ASP A 71 5.33 18.45 8.46
C ASP A 71 6.44 17.99 7.52
N LEU A 72 7.33 17.14 8.04
CA LEU A 72 8.44 16.55 7.31
C LEU A 72 8.65 15.13 7.79
N VAL A 73 8.44 14.16 6.92
CA VAL A 73 8.93 12.80 7.15
C VAL A 73 10.40 12.76 6.72
N ARG A 74 11.29 12.21 7.54
CA ARG A 74 12.71 12.00 7.21
C ARG A 74 12.96 10.55 6.78
N HIS A 75 12.52 9.59 7.59
CA HIS A 75 12.73 8.16 7.35
C HIS A 75 11.61 7.30 7.97
N ILE A 76 11.29 6.19 7.32
CA ILE A 76 10.29 5.19 7.76
C ILE A 76 10.99 3.85 7.94
N ASP A 77 11.00 3.33 9.15
CA ASP A 77 11.43 1.96 9.43
C ASP A 77 10.20 1.07 9.65
N ILE A 78 10.18 -0.06 8.96
CA ILE A 78 9.16 -1.10 9.05
C ILE A 78 9.85 -2.39 9.45
N ALA A 79 9.34 -3.04 10.48
CA ALA A 79 9.79 -4.36 10.90
C ALA A 79 8.63 -5.34 10.80
N VAL A 80 8.87 -6.50 10.22
CA VAL A 80 7.88 -7.56 10.04
C VAL A 80 8.43 -8.88 10.57
N THR A 81 7.60 -9.66 11.28
CA THR A 81 7.95 -11.03 11.68
C THR A 81 7.38 -12.09 10.74
N GLU A 82 6.55 -11.69 9.76
CA GLU A 82 5.91 -12.63 8.85
C GLU A 82 6.98 -13.37 8.02
N PRO A 83 6.99 -14.72 8.07
CA PRO A 83 7.99 -15.50 7.35
C PRO A 83 7.80 -15.42 5.83
N GLY A 84 8.91 -15.47 5.08
CA GLY A 84 8.89 -15.72 3.64
C GLY A 84 9.14 -14.53 2.72
N ASP A 85 9.87 -13.51 3.19
CA ASP A 85 10.26 -12.31 2.43
C ASP A 85 9.15 -11.79 1.48
N PRO A 86 7.93 -11.51 2.02
CA PRO A 86 6.82 -11.08 1.20
C PRO A 86 7.16 -9.79 0.45
N CYS A 87 6.73 -9.72 -0.81
CA CYS A 87 7.03 -8.59 -1.67
C CYS A 87 6.19 -7.37 -1.25
N TYR A 88 6.84 -6.32 -0.71
CA TYR A 88 6.18 -5.09 -0.28
C TYR A 88 6.25 -3.96 -1.32
N THR A 89 6.46 -4.28 -2.60
CA THR A 89 6.61 -3.26 -3.67
C THR A 89 5.41 -2.32 -3.75
N ALA A 90 4.19 -2.86 -3.71
CA ALA A 90 2.97 -2.06 -3.76
C ALA A 90 2.89 -1.09 -2.56
N THR A 91 3.17 -1.59 -1.36
CA THR A 91 3.26 -0.76 -0.15
C THR A 91 4.29 0.35 -0.29
N ILE A 92 5.50 0.04 -0.79
CA ILE A 92 6.56 1.04 -0.99
C ILE A 92 6.11 2.11 -1.99
N PHE A 93 5.47 1.72 -3.10
CA PHE A 93 4.95 2.67 -4.08
C PHE A 93 3.83 3.54 -3.52
N ASN A 94 2.88 2.98 -2.76
CA ASN A 94 1.78 3.75 -2.20
C ASN A 94 2.28 4.74 -1.12
N VAL A 95 3.28 4.33 -0.31
CA VAL A 95 3.95 5.24 0.63
C VAL A 95 4.72 6.34 -0.11
N ALA A 96 5.41 6.02 -1.20
CA ALA A 96 6.11 7.01 -2.02
C ALA A 96 5.14 8.04 -2.62
N ASP A 97 4.02 7.57 -3.18
CA ASP A 97 2.97 8.41 -3.75
C ASP A 97 2.41 9.38 -2.70
N THR A 98 2.21 8.88 -1.48
CA THR A 98 1.76 9.70 -0.35
C THR A 98 2.78 10.76 0.08
N LEU A 99 4.07 10.41 0.09
CA LEU A 99 5.14 11.31 0.53
C LEU A 99 5.53 12.35 -0.52
N PHE A 100 5.54 11.94 -1.79
CA PHE A 100 6.18 12.68 -2.88
C PHE A 100 5.23 13.07 -4.00
N GLY A 101 4.00 12.54 -4.01
CA GLY A 101 3.02 12.74 -5.09
C GLY A 101 3.30 11.92 -6.35
N ASP A 102 4.23 10.95 -6.28
CA ASP A 102 4.53 10.02 -7.36
C ASP A 102 5.15 8.71 -6.85
N ARG A 103 5.22 7.72 -7.75
CA ARG A 103 5.76 6.38 -7.48
C ARG A 103 7.17 6.17 -8.05
N ASP A 104 7.88 7.24 -8.39
CA ASP A 104 9.20 7.16 -9.03
C ASP A 104 10.28 6.88 -7.98
N VAL A 105 10.37 5.62 -7.53
CA VAL A 105 11.31 5.19 -6.49
C VAL A 105 12.14 4.01 -6.95
N ARG A 106 13.36 3.96 -6.43
CA ARG A 106 14.29 2.85 -6.61
C ARG A 106 14.24 1.96 -5.37
N ILE A 107 14.03 0.67 -5.58
CA ILE A 107 13.97 -0.34 -4.52
C ILE A 107 15.20 -1.24 -4.62
N GLU A 108 15.98 -1.31 -3.55
CA GLU A 108 17.05 -2.29 -3.38
C GLU A 108 16.55 -3.42 -2.48
N ARG A 109 16.93 -4.66 -2.80
CA ARG A 109 16.54 -5.84 -2.03
C ARG A 109 17.77 -6.65 -1.68
N GLU A 110 17.98 -6.78 -0.38
CA GLU A 110 18.93 -7.71 0.22
C GLU A 110 18.13 -8.78 0.98
N PRO A 111 18.70 -9.96 1.26
CA PRO A 111 18.00 -10.99 2.03
C PRO A 111 17.46 -10.44 3.35
N GLY A 112 16.13 -10.37 3.48
CA GLY A 112 15.43 -9.89 4.66
C GLY A 112 15.43 -8.36 4.86
N ILE A 113 15.91 -7.57 3.90
CA ILE A 113 15.89 -6.11 3.97
C ILE A 113 15.50 -5.51 2.62
N HIS A 114 14.44 -4.71 2.58
CA HIS A 114 14.08 -3.90 1.41
C HIS A 114 14.32 -2.42 1.72
N THR A 115 14.99 -1.73 0.82
CA THR A 115 15.40 -0.33 1.00
C THR A 115 14.88 0.50 -0.16
N ALA A 116 14.20 1.61 0.11
CA ALA A 116 13.59 2.45 -0.90
C ALA A 116 14.16 3.88 -0.93
N TYR A 117 14.40 4.37 -2.14
CA TYR A 117 15.03 5.66 -2.40
C TYR A 117 14.23 6.51 -3.38
N ARG A 118 14.19 7.82 -3.13
CA ARG A 118 13.75 8.86 -4.09
C ARG A 118 14.98 9.67 -4.50
N GLY A 119 15.47 9.46 -5.73
CA GLY A 119 16.81 9.93 -6.11
C GLY A 119 17.88 9.34 -5.18
N GLU A 120 18.67 10.20 -4.54
CA GLU A 120 19.68 9.80 -3.54
C GLU A 120 19.12 9.65 -2.11
N ARG A 121 17.86 10.03 -1.89
CA ARG A 121 17.28 10.04 -0.55
C ARG A 121 16.75 8.66 -0.17
N HIS A 122 17.40 8.01 0.78
CA HIS A 122 16.87 6.85 1.49
C HIS A 122 15.71 7.26 2.40
N PHE A 123 14.49 6.81 2.11
CA PHE A 123 13.30 7.23 2.85
C PHE A 123 12.58 6.11 3.60
N LEU A 124 12.78 4.85 3.21
CA LEU A 124 12.08 3.71 3.83
C LEU A 124 12.95 2.46 3.86
N THR A 125 12.94 1.77 5.00
CA THR A 125 13.51 0.43 5.21
C THR A 125 12.43 -0.54 5.69
N ILE A 126 12.37 -1.74 5.11
CA ILE A 126 11.58 -2.88 5.61
C ILE A 126 12.54 -3.98 6.01
N THR A 127 12.50 -4.38 7.28
CA THR A 127 13.29 -5.48 7.83
C THR A 127 12.39 -6.67 8.15
N HIS A 128 12.71 -7.81 7.58
CA HIS A 128 12.00 -9.07 7.80
C HIS A 128 12.62 -9.87 8.96
N ASP A 129 11.86 -10.83 9.45
CA ASP A 129 12.26 -11.77 10.52
C ASP A 129 12.77 -11.10 11.81
N ARG A 130 12.32 -9.86 12.08
CA ARG A 130 12.75 -9.12 13.28
C ARG A 130 11.85 -9.47 14.47
N SER A 131 12.40 -10.13 15.49
CA SER A 131 11.63 -10.63 16.64
C SER A 131 11.21 -9.57 17.68
N GLU A 132 11.55 -8.29 17.49
CA GLU A 132 11.22 -7.21 18.42
C GLU A 132 10.92 -5.88 17.73
N GLY A 133 10.03 -5.10 18.33
CA GLY A 133 9.69 -3.73 17.93
C GLY A 133 10.02 -2.70 19.02
N PRO A 134 9.58 -1.43 18.85
CA PRO A 134 9.88 -0.34 19.77
C PRO A 134 9.26 -0.53 21.16
N PHE A 135 8.28 -1.41 21.32
CA PHE A 135 7.60 -1.68 22.60
C PHE A 135 7.88 -3.07 23.17
N GLY A 136 8.84 -3.81 22.60
CA GLY A 136 9.26 -5.13 23.08
C GLY A 136 9.11 -6.25 22.05
N PRO A 137 9.30 -7.52 22.47
CA PRO A 137 9.26 -8.67 21.58
C PRO A 137 7.84 -8.94 21.05
N PHE A 138 7.77 -9.56 19.87
CA PHE A 138 6.52 -10.07 19.32
C PHE A 138 6.15 -11.43 19.92
N ASN A 139 4.86 -11.66 20.17
CA ASN A 139 4.34 -12.91 20.76
C ASN A 139 3.63 -13.80 19.73
N THR A 140 3.51 -13.34 18.49
CA THR A 140 2.87 -14.03 17.37
C THR A 140 3.81 -14.14 16.16
N SER A 141 3.46 -15.01 15.21
CA SER A 141 4.18 -15.14 13.94
C SER A 141 3.90 -14.00 12.94
N ARG A 142 3.01 -13.05 13.29
CA ARG A 142 2.62 -11.91 12.46
C ARG A 142 2.56 -10.64 13.31
N GLY A 143 3.76 -10.14 13.59
CA GLY A 143 4.04 -8.90 14.27
C GLY A 143 4.58 -7.87 13.30
N TYR A 144 4.16 -6.63 13.51
CA TYR A 144 4.58 -5.49 12.71
C TYR A 144 4.95 -4.35 13.64
N ALA A 145 6.04 -3.66 13.32
CA ALA A 145 6.41 -2.43 13.97
C ALA A 145 6.76 -1.36 12.94
N LEU A 146 6.36 -0.13 13.25
CA LEU A 146 6.58 1.05 12.43
C LEU A 146 7.23 2.13 13.27
N ARG A 147 8.17 2.83 12.65
CA ARG A 147 8.74 4.07 13.14
C ARG A 147 8.78 5.07 12.01
N VAL A 148 8.05 6.17 12.14
CA VAL A 148 8.10 7.30 11.21
C VAL A 148 8.82 8.44 11.92
N SER A 149 10.02 8.77 11.43
CA SER A 149 10.88 9.81 12.00
C SER A 149 10.77 11.10 11.20
N GLY A 150 10.75 12.25 11.88
CA GLY A 150 10.60 13.53 11.20
C GLY A 150 10.28 14.71 12.11
N GLU A 151 9.51 15.66 11.59
CA GLU A 151 8.99 16.83 12.31
C GLU A 151 7.46 16.74 12.38
N PRO A 152 6.83 17.12 13.51
CA PRO A 152 7.46 17.68 14.72
C PRO A 152 8.06 16.64 15.67
N THR A 153 7.79 15.35 15.43
CA THR A 153 8.18 14.27 16.34
C THR A 153 8.46 12.99 15.58
N GLU A 154 8.87 11.97 16.32
CA GLU A 154 8.81 10.59 15.89
C GLU A 154 7.50 9.93 16.34
N LEU A 155 6.92 9.11 15.46
CA LEU A 155 5.76 8.29 15.72
C LEU A 155 6.14 6.81 15.65
N ASN A 156 5.68 6.03 16.62
CA ASN A 156 5.93 4.59 16.71
C ASN A 156 4.60 3.84 16.81
N ALA A 157 4.51 2.70 16.13
CA ALA A 157 3.43 1.73 16.31
C ALA A 157 3.98 0.31 16.35
N GLN A 158 3.28 -0.56 17.06
CA GLN A 158 3.52 -2.00 17.06
C GLN A 158 2.18 -2.68 17.22
N TRP A 159 1.92 -3.70 16.41
CA TRP A 159 0.74 -4.52 16.53
C TRP A 159 1.04 -5.95 16.11
N GLU A 160 0.17 -6.84 16.57
CA GLU A 160 0.23 -8.26 16.30
C GLU A 160 -1.14 -8.71 15.81
N ILE A 161 -1.14 -9.62 14.84
CA ILE A 161 -2.36 -10.18 14.28
C ILE A 161 -2.33 -11.68 14.53
N ASP A 162 -3.25 -12.15 15.35
CA ASP A 162 -3.47 -13.57 15.53
C ASP A 162 -4.35 -14.11 14.39
N GLY A 163 -3.92 -15.21 13.76
CA GLY A 163 -4.62 -15.82 12.63
C GLY A 163 -4.40 -15.17 11.27
N THR A 164 -5.36 -15.37 10.36
CA THR A 164 -5.29 -14.93 8.96
C THR A 164 -6.08 -13.64 8.78
N ILE A 165 -5.47 -12.65 8.12
CA ILE A 165 -6.17 -11.43 7.69
C ILE A 165 -7.05 -11.82 6.52
N ASP A 166 -8.36 -11.75 6.72
CA ASP A 166 -9.32 -11.91 5.64
C ASP A 166 -9.35 -10.64 4.79
N ALA A 167 -8.63 -10.65 3.68
CA ALA A 167 -8.61 -9.55 2.72
C ALA A 167 -9.92 -9.45 1.91
N THR A 168 -10.85 -10.41 2.03
CA THR A 168 -12.11 -10.43 1.28
C THR A 168 -12.96 -9.20 1.60
N GLN A 169 -13.06 -8.82 2.88
CA GLN A 169 -13.82 -7.64 3.26
C GLN A 169 -13.18 -6.37 2.69
N LEU A 170 -11.85 -6.26 2.75
CA LEU A 170 -11.12 -5.12 2.21
C LEU A 170 -11.37 -4.95 0.70
N ILE A 171 -11.27 -6.06 -0.05
CA ILE A 171 -11.53 -6.07 -1.49
C ILE A 171 -12.99 -5.69 -1.76
N SER A 172 -13.93 -6.23 -0.98
CA SER A 172 -15.36 -5.95 -1.11
C SER A 172 -15.69 -4.48 -0.85
N ASP A 173 -15.05 -3.87 0.15
CA ASP A 173 -15.24 -2.46 0.49
C ASP A 173 -14.70 -1.52 -0.61
N ALA A 174 -13.74 -1.98 -1.42
CA ALA A 174 -13.20 -1.21 -2.54
C ALA A 174 -14.12 -1.22 -3.78
N ILE A 175 -14.98 -2.24 -3.95
CA ILE A 175 -15.85 -2.42 -5.15
C ILE A 175 -16.63 -1.14 -5.50
N PRO A 176 -17.37 -0.49 -4.58
CA PRO A 176 -18.15 0.69 -4.92
C PRO A 176 -17.26 1.87 -5.34
N ALA A 177 -16.10 2.04 -4.69
CA ALA A 177 -15.18 3.13 -5.01
C ALA A 177 -14.55 2.94 -6.40
N VAL A 178 -14.09 1.72 -6.71
CA VAL A 178 -13.46 1.42 -8.00
C VAL A 178 -14.45 1.48 -9.15
N GLY A 179 -15.68 0.99 -8.95
CA GLY A 179 -16.71 0.98 -9.99
C GLY A 179 -17.27 2.37 -10.34
N GLN A 180 -16.95 3.40 -9.55
CA GLN A 180 -17.44 4.78 -9.72
C GLN A 180 -16.32 5.78 -9.99
N ALA A 181 -15.07 5.32 -9.99
CA ALA A 181 -13.90 6.17 -10.16
C ALA A 181 -13.74 6.67 -11.60
N ASP A 182 -13.12 7.85 -11.72
CA ASP A 182 -12.59 8.30 -13.00
C ASP A 182 -11.47 7.38 -13.51
N PRO A 183 -11.23 7.31 -14.83
CA PRO A 183 -10.22 6.42 -15.38
C PRO A 183 -8.81 6.72 -14.85
N GLY A 184 -8.15 5.71 -14.29
CA GLY A 184 -6.81 5.85 -13.75
C GLY A 184 -6.43 4.77 -12.74
N ILE A 185 -5.25 4.93 -12.15
CA ILE A 185 -4.79 4.08 -11.04
C ILE A 185 -5.27 4.72 -9.75
N LEU A 186 -6.01 3.95 -8.96
CA LEU A 186 -6.47 4.34 -7.64
C LEU A 186 -5.40 4.03 -6.60
N ALA A 187 -5.22 4.97 -5.68
CA ALA A 187 -4.44 4.83 -4.47
C ALA A 187 -5.36 5.06 -3.27
N ASP A 188 -5.00 4.47 -2.15
CA ASP A 188 -5.67 4.76 -0.90
C ASP A 188 -5.47 6.22 -0.51
N ASP A 189 -6.55 6.88 -0.09
CA ASP A 189 -6.49 8.22 0.50
C ASP A 189 -6.47 8.09 2.03
N PRO A 190 -5.35 8.40 2.70
CA PRO A 190 -5.24 8.28 4.14
C PRO A 190 -5.94 9.41 4.88
N THR A 191 -6.49 10.42 4.18
CA THR A 191 -7.03 11.63 4.79
C THR A 191 -8.19 11.33 5.73
N PRO A 192 -8.15 11.82 6.99
CA PRO A 192 -9.26 11.66 7.90
C PRO A 192 -10.51 12.30 7.31
N ARG A 193 -11.53 11.47 7.06
CA ARG A 193 -12.85 11.94 6.69
C ARG A 193 -13.59 12.36 7.95
N TYR A 194 -13.46 13.64 8.31
CA TYR A 194 -14.26 14.21 9.39
C TYR A 194 -15.74 14.21 8.98
N ARG A 195 -16.60 13.71 9.86
CA ARG A 195 -18.05 13.88 9.76
C ARG A 195 -18.45 14.98 10.74
N LEU A 196 -19.34 15.87 10.31
CA LEU A 196 -19.96 16.83 11.21
C LEU A 196 -20.67 16.04 12.35
N ASP A 197 -20.36 16.37 13.59
CA ASP A 197 -21.20 15.95 14.72
C ASP A 197 -22.42 16.86 14.73
N ASP A 198 -23.61 16.27 14.62
CA ASP A 198 -24.89 16.95 14.55
C ASP A 198 -25.55 17.13 15.93
N ARG A 199 -24.84 16.79 17.01
CA ARG A 199 -25.20 17.09 18.41
C ARG A 199 -24.72 18.47 18.84
#